data_AF-A0AAC9YYK6-F1
#
_entry.id   AF-A0AAC9YYK6-F1
#
_cell.length_a   1.000
_cell.length_b   1.000
_cell.length_c   1.000
_cell.angle_alpha   90.00
_cell.angle_beta   90.00
_cell.angle_gamma   90.00
#
_symmetry.space_group_name_H-M   'P 1'
#
loop_
_entity.id
_entity.type
_entity.pdbx_description
1 polymer ?
#
loop_
_entity_poly.entity_id
_entity_poly.type
_entity_poly.pdbx_seq_one_letter_code
_entity_poly.pdbx_strand_id
1 'polypeptide(L)'
;MVCSLPRYLSEDGKPKVIDIHFAPKYKGYTHLFAAKVIETLHKVKVQNTVAELMHTTPYMIRSIMESAVEKALLERGEVNDLEDISLDEKAYAYGHKYATILIDSDKNCVVEMTEGRKEKNVKALFFSVNSQEKQPSLKRVNMDMWKPYMNAIKDIAPQAMIVHDKFHLFKKLSEAIDKTRRKEVKETELLKGQKYTVLKNEENRTEEQQRAFEQMLSENLLTAKAWQIRENFKYLFSLKDGIAINYELWKNNAISQSITAVNEVIKTFDNHLQGIINAIVTQTSSGKHENMNGKIQSVISKARGFLNFERFRINTLFYFGNLKFSSQKI
;
A
#
# COMPACT_ATOMS: atom_id res chain seq x y z
N MET A 1 -7.67 -5.19 -37.49
CA MET A 1 -7.40 -4.26 -38.61
C MET A 1 -6.05 -3.61 -38.35
N VAL A 2 -5.04 -3.83 -39.20
CA VAL A 2 -3.71 -3.21 -39.01
C VAL A 2 -3.67 -1.99 -39.94
N CYS A 3 -3.91 -0.80 -39.39
CA CYS A 3 -3.80 0.45 -40.13
C CYS A 3 -2.40 1.05 -39.88
N SER A 4 -1.71 1.45 -40.94
CA SER A 4 -0.42 2.13 -40.85
C SER A 4 -0.47 3.45 -41.60
N LEU A 5 0.19 4.47 -41.06
CA LEU A 5 0.23 5.79 -41.67
C LEU A 5 1.21 5.81 -42.84
N PRO A 6 0.88 6.51 -43.95
CA PRO A 6 1.80 6.66 -45.07
C PRO A 6 3.12 7.29 -44.64
N ARG A 7 4.21 6.85 -45.28
CA ARG A 7 5.55 7.41 -45.12
C ARG A 7 5.92 8.22 -46.35
N TYR A 8 6.65 9.31 -46.18
CA TYR A 8 7.20 10.15 -47.25
C TYR A 8 8.70 10.38 -47.04
N LEU A 9 9.43 10.65 -48.12
CA LEU A 9 10.82 11.09 -48.07
C LEU A 9 10.86 12.59 -47.81
N SER A 10 11.50 13.00 -46.72
CA SER A 10 11.73 14.42 -46.43
C SER A 10 12.90 14.99 -47.24
N GLU A 11 13.03 16.31 -47.28
CA GLU A 11 14.11 17.02 -47.99
C GLU A 11 15.52 16.55 -47.57
N ASP A 12 15.66 16.11 -46.32
CA ASP A 12 16.92 15.55 -45.77
C ASP A 12 17.19 14.09 -46.22
N GLY A 13 16.39 13.53 -47.13
CA GLY A 13 16.45 12.13 -47.58
C GLY A 13 15.98 11.10 -46.53
N LYS A 14 15.49 11.54 -45.36
CA LYS A 14 15.04 10.66 -44.28
C LYS A 14 13.55 10.32 -44.42
N PRO A 15 13.14 9.04 -44.22
CA PRO A 15 11.73 8.67 -44.22
C PRO A 15 11.01 9.25 -42.99
N LYS A 16 9.94 10.02 -43.21
CA LYS A 16 9.06 10.57 -42.18
C LYS A 16 7.65 9.98 -42.35
N VAL A 17 6.91 9.87 -41.25
CA VAL A 17 5.48 9.49 -41.26
C VAL A 17 4.67 10.78 -41.35
N ILE A 18 3.60 10.79 -42.16
CA ILE A 18 2.69 11.94 -42.24
C ILE A 18 2.13 12.22 -40.84
N ASP A 19 2.21 13.48 -40.43
CA ASP A 19 1.61 13.93 -39.19
C ASP A 19 0.12 14.20 -39.43
N ILE A 20 -0.75 13.51 -38.70
CA ILE A 20 -2.20 13.60 -38.85
C ILE A 20 -2.86 13.88 -37.51
N HIS A 21 -3.91 14.69 -37.51
CA HIS A 21 -4.57 15.15 -36.29
C HIS A 21 -5.38 14.07 -35.55
N PHE A 22 -5.77 12.98 -36.22
CA PHE A 22 -6.66 11.95 -35.64
C PHE A 22 -5.93 10.70 -35.11
N ALA A 23 -4.60 10.62 -35.24
CA ALA A 23 -3.81 9.51 -34.69
C ALA A 23 -2.47 10.00 -34.14
N PRO A 24 -1.93 9.37 -33.07
CA PRO A 24 -0.60 9.72 -32.58
C PRO A 24 0.48 9.34 -33.59
N LYS A 25 1.51 10.18 -33.66
CA LYS A 25 2.69 9.95 -34.50
C LYS A 25 3.32 8.58 -34.23
N TYR A 26 3.61 7.84 -35.29
CA TYR A 26 4.22 6.49 -35.24
C TYR A 26 3.39 5.41 -34.50
N LYS A 27 2.12 5.64 -34.19
CA LYS A 27 1.23 4.63 -33.59
C LYS A 27 0.24 4.07 -34.62
N GLY A 28 -0.09 2.78 -34.49
CA GLY A 28 -1.03 2.07 -35.37
C GLY A 28 -2.49 2.14 -34.93
N TYR A 29 -2.89 3.17 -34.18
CA TYR A 29 -4.25 3.34 -33.66
C TYR A 29 -4.67 4.82 -33.68
N THR A 30 -5.97 5.09 -33.77
CA THR A 30 -6.51 6.46 -33.71
C THR A 30 -6.72 6.92 -32.27
N HIS A 31 -6.87 8.23 -32.08
CA HIS A 31 -7.18 8.79 -30.76
C HIS A 31 -8.54 8.33 -30.22
N LEU A 32 -9.53 8.19 -31.10
CA LEU A 32 -10.84 7.64 -30.77
C LEU A 32 -10.75 6.20 -30.27
N PHE A 33 -9.95 5.36 -30.95
CA PHE A 33 -9.72 3.99 -30.51
C PHE A 33 -9.02 3.95 -29.15
N ALA A 34 -7.99 4.78 -28.94
CA ALA A 34 -7.30 4.89 -27.66
C ALA A 34 -8.26 5.30 -26.52
N ALA A 35 -9.13 6.28 -26.75
CA ALA A 35 -10.14 6.70 -25.78
C ALA A 35 -11.09 5.55 -25.42
N LYS A 36 -11.54 4.77 -26.41
CA LYS A 36 -12.40 3.61 -26.15
C LYS A 36 -11.69 2.50 -25.37
N VAL A 37 -10.41 2.27 -25.66
CA VAL A 37 -9.58 1.31 -24.92
C VAL A 37 -9.43 1.74 -23.46
N ILE A 38 -9.15 3.02 -23.19
CA ILE A 38 -9.03 3.57 -21.84
C ILE A 38 -10.34 3.39 -21.05
N GLU A 39 -11.48 3.76 -21.66
CA GLU A 39 -12.80 3.57 -21.06
C GLU A 39 -13.07 2.09 -20.70
N THR A 40 -12.75 1.19 -21.62
CA THR A 40 -12.95 -0.26 -21.45
C THR A 40 -12.03 -0.83 -20.38
N LEU A 41 -10.78 -0.36 -20.30
CA LEU A 41 -9.82 -0.76 -19.25
C LEU A 41 -10.31 -0.39 -17.85
N HIS A 42 -10.91 0.79 -17.65
CA HIS A 42 -11.46 1.15 -16.33
C HIS A 42 -12.59 0.22 -15.88
N LYS A 43 -13.37 -0.33 -16.82
CA LYS A 43 -14.48 -1.27 -16.55
C LYS A 43 -13.98 -2.71 -16.33
N VAL A 44 -13.16 -3.22 -17.24
CA VAL A 44 -12.74 -4.64 -17.27
C VAL A 44 -11.50 -4.91 -16.41
N LYS A 45 -10.55 -3.96 -16.37
CA LYS A 45 -9.27 -4.02 -15.62
C LYS A 45 -8.32 -5.17 -15.98
N VAL A 46 -8.62 -5.95 -17.02
CA VAL A 46 -7.80 -7.08 -17.50
C VAL A 46 -7.38 -6.81 -18.95
N GLN A 47 -6.10 -6.54 -19.18
CA GLN A 47 -5.60 -6.09 -20.49
C GLN A 47 -5.84 -7.12 -21.61
N ASN A 48 -5.71 -8.41 -21.32
CA ASN A 48 -5.94 -9.48 -22.31
C ASN A 48 -7.41 -9.53 -22.76
N THR A 49 -8.35 -9.47 -21.82
CA THR A 49 -9.78 -9.43 -22.13
C THR A 49 -10.15 -8.18 -22.92
N VAL A 50 -9.56 -7.01 -22.61
CA VAL A 50 -9.77 -5.80 -23.42
C VAL A 50 -9.19 -5.97 -24.83
N ALA A 51 -8.03 -6.60 -24.98
CA ALA A 51 -7.45 -6.86 -26.29
C ALA A 51 -8.35 -7.75 -27.16
N GLU A 52 -8.92 -8.81 -26.58
CA GLU A 52 -9.89 -9.69 -27.23
C GLU A 52 -11.15 -8.93 -27.65
N LEU A 53 -11.77 -8.17 -26.73
CA LEU A 53 -12.97 -7.37 -27.00
C LEU A 53 -12.76 -6.31 -28.09
N MET A 54 -11.55 -5.75 -28.16
CA MET A 54 -11.18 -4.70 -29.11
C MET A 54 -10.52 -5.25 -30.38
N HIS A 55 -10.49 -6.58 -30.55
CA HIS A 55 -9.88 -7.28 -31.68
C HIS A 55 -8.45 -6.79 -32.01
N THR A 56 -7.64 -6.64 -30.95
CA THR A 56 -6.25 -6.16 -31.03
C THR A 56 -5.33 -6.98 -30.14
N THR A 57 -4.07 -6.56 -30.00
CA THR A 57 -3.06 -7.25 -29.20
C THR A 57 -2.96 -6.65 -27.79
N PRO A 58 -2.61 -7.45 -26.77
CA PRO A 58 -2.30 -6.93 -25.43
C PRO A 58 -1.17 -5.90 -25.45
N TYR A 59 -0.23 -6.01 -26.40
CA TYR A 59 0.80 -5.01 -26.63
C TYR A 59 0.21 -3.63 -26.97
N MET A 60 -0.78 -3.58 -27.85
CA MET A 60 -1.41 -2.31 -28.24
C MET A 60 -2.19 -1.69 -27.08
N ILE A 61 -2.95 -2.50 -26.34
CA ILE A 61 -3.67 -2.05 -25.14
C ILE A 61 -2.70 -1.45 -24.11
N ARG A 62 -1.58 -2.15 -23.87
CA ARG A 62 -0.52 -1.67 -22.98
C ARG A 62 0.08 -0.36 -23.49
N SER A 63 0.44 -0.27 -24.78
CA SER A 63 1.03 0.95 -25.33
C SER A 63 0.11 2.17 -25.22
N ILE A 64 -1.21 1.96 -25.38
CA ILE A 64 -2.22 3.01 -25.15
C ILE A 64 -2.24 3.42 -23.69
N MET A 65 -2.27 2.46 -22.75
CA MET A 65 -2.23 2.75 -21.31
C MET A 65 -0.97 3.51 -20.90
N GLU A 66 0.21 3.07 -21.34
CA GLU A 66 1.50 3.72 -21.07
C GLU A 66 1.48 5.17 -21.56
N SER A 67 1.08 5.39 -22.82
CA SER A 67 1.00 6.73 -23.41
C SER A 67 -0.02 7.63 -22.69
N ALA A 68 -1.14 7.07 -22.23
CA ALA A 68 -2.18 7.81 -21.51
C ALA A 68 -1.71 8.27 -20.12
N VAL A 69 -1.01 7.40 -19.38
CA VAL A 69 -0.43 7.74 -18.08
C VAL A 69 0.67 8.77 -18.22
N GLU A 70 1.61 8.58 -19.15
CA GLU A 70 2.69 9.55 -19.40
C GLU A 70 2.14 10.93 -19.74
N LYS A 71 1.15 11.00 -20.64
CA LYS A 71 0.48 12.25 -21.00
C LYS A 71 -0.21 12.88 -19.79
N ALA A 72 -0.98 12.10 -19.03
CA ALA A 72 -1.73 12.63 -17.90
C ALA A 72 -0.82 13.09 -16.74
N LEU A 73 0.35 12.47 -16.56
CA LEU A 73 1.37 12.93 -15.60
C LEU A 73 1.99 14.26 -16.04
N LEU A 74 2.29 14.41 -17.34
CA LEU A 74 2.78 15.66 -17.89
C LEU A 74 1.75 16.80 -17.71
N GLU A 75 0.47 16.52 -18.00
CA GLU A 75 -0.62 17.49 -17.83
C GLU A 75 -0.90 17.81 -16.36
N ARG A 76 -0.73 16.85 -15.45
CA ARG A 76 -0.83 17.07 -14.00
C ARG A 76 0.24 18.03 -13.50
N GLY A 77 1.47 17.89 -14.01
CA GLY A 77 2.62 18.65 -13.53
C GLY A 77 3.02 18.29 -12.10
N GLU A 78 3.66 19.26 -11.44
CA GLU A 78 4.14 19.13 -10.06
C GLU A 78 3.00 19.14 -9.03
N VAL A 79 3.13 18.33 -7.98
CA VAL A 79 2.15 18.27 -6.88
C VAL A 79 2.75 18.92 -5.63
N ASN A 80 2.26 20.10 -5.28
CA ASN A 80 2.80 20.92 -4.19
C ASN A 80 1.89 20.97 -2.94
N ASP A 81 0.66 20.46 -3.05
CA ASP A 81 -0.40 20.59 -2.06
C ASP A 81 -0.61 19.33 -1.20
N LEU A 82 0.46 18.54 -0.99
CA LEU A 82 0.39 17.36 -0.14
C LEU A 82 0.46 17.77 1.33
N GLU A 83 -0.57 17.43 2.11
CA GLU A 83 -0.61 17.64 3.56
C GLU A 83 -0.64 16.31 4.32
N ASP A 84 -1.62 15.45 4.01
CA ASP A 84 -1.79 14.15 4.63
C ASP A 84 -1.51 13.02 3.64
N ILE A 85 -0.43 12.27 3.91
CA ILE A 85 0.02 11.22 3.00
C ILE A 85 0.17 9.88 3.70
N SER A 86 0.26 8.83 2.88
CA SER A 86 0.68 7.52 3.32
C SER A 86 1.83 7.02 2.46
N LEU A 87 2.83 6.43 3.12
CA LEU A 87 3.90 5.68 2.49
C LEU A 87 3.72 4.19 2.78
N ASP A 88 3.65 3.39 1.72
CA ASP A 88 3.55 1.94 1.84
C ASP A 88 4.57 1.23 0.94
N GLU A 89 4.91 0.00 1.30
CA GLU A 89 5.81 -0.89 0.58
C GLU A 89 5.01 -2.03 -0.05
N LYS A 90 5.24 -2.27 -1.35
CA LYS A 90 4.63 -3.40 -2.04
C LYS A 90 5.63 -4.27 -2.78
N ALA A 91 5.62 -5.56 -2.49
CA ALA A 91 6.27 -6.54 -3.34
C ALA A 91 5.49 -6.70 -4.65
N TYR A 92 6.10 -6.37 -5.77
CA TYR A 92 5.44 -6.40 -7.08
C TYR A 92 5.83 -7.63 -7.91
N ALA A 93 6.91 -8.32 -7.53
CA ALA A 93 7.40 -9.55 -8.15
C ALA A 93 7.96 -10.54 -7.11
N TYR A 94 8.18 -11.78 -7.52
CA TYR A 94 8.94 -12.74 -6.76
C TYR A 94 10.43 -12.31 -6.65
N GLY A 95 11.10 -12.68 -5.55
CA GLY A 95 12.54 -12.45 -5.38
C GLY A 95 12.93 -11.06 -4.84
N HIS A 96 12.25 -10.57 -3.80
CA HIS A 96 12.59 -9.32 -3.09
C HIS A 96 12.56 -8.04 -3.95
N LYS A 97 11.61 -7.94 -4.90
CA LYS A 97 11.37 -6.72 -5.66
C LYS A 97 10.24 -5.89 -5.05
N TYR A 98 10.61 -4.75 -4.48
CA TYR A 98 9.71 -3.87 -3.74
C TYR A 98 9.54 -2.52 -4.44
N ALA A 99 8.37 -1.91 -4.25
CA ALA A 99 8.08 -0.55 -4.64
C ALA A 99 7.63 0.25 -3.41
N THR A 100 8.08 1.49 -3.31
CA THR A 100 7.53 2.46 -2.37
C THR A 100 6.43 3.24 -3.07
N ILE A 101 5.28 3.39 -2.41
CA ILE A 101 4.07 4.00 -2.97
C ILE A 101 3.73 5.22 -2.12
N LEU A 102 3.61 6.38 -2.77
CA LEU A 102 3.13 7.61 -2.14
C LEU A 102 1.65 7.79 -2.46
N ILE A 103 0.84 7.87 -1.41
CA ILE A 103 -0.61 8.04 -1.50
C ILE A 103 -0.98 9.37 -0.86
N ASP A 104 -1.76 10.17 -1.59
CA ASP A 104 -2.46 11.34 -1.04
C ASP A 104 -3.69 10.81 -0.28
N SER A 105 -3.68 10.99 1.05
CA SER A 105 -4.73 10.46 1.93
C SER A 105 -6.00 11.29 1.86
N ASP A 106 -5.90 12.56 1.48
CA ASP A 106 -7.03 13.48 1.34
C ASP A 106 -7.82 13.16 0.08
N LYS A 107 -7.12 12.97 -1.04
CA LYS A 107 -7.70 12.62 -2.35
C LYS A 107 -7.89 11.12 -2.55
N ASN A 108 -7.36 10.29 -1.64
CA ASN A 108 -7.37 8.83 -1.70
C ASN A 108 -6.87 8.28 -3.05
N CYS A 109 -5.71 8.76 -3.49
CA CYS A 109 -5.10 8.39 -4.77
C CYS A 109 -3.59 8.20 -4.68
N VAL A 110 -3.04 7.38 -5.57
CA VAL A 110 -1.59 7.18 -5.70
C VAL A 110 -0.98 8.36 -6.43
N VAL A 111 -0.11 9.12 -5.75
CA VAL A 111 0.55 10.28 -6.35
C VAL A 111 1.67 9.82 -7.26
N GLU A 112 2.55 8.97 -6.73
CA GLU A 112 3.74 8.48 -7.43
C GLU A 112 4.29 7.21 -6.76
N MET A 113 5.17 6.50 -7.46
CA MET A 113 5.84 5.28 -7.00
C MET A 113 7.31 5.28 -7.40
N THR A 114 8.14 4.61 -6.61
CA THR A 114 9.55 4.38 -6.94
C THR A 114 9.94 2.93 -6.65
N GLU A 115 10.93 2.42 -7.38
CA GLU A 115 11.47 1.09 -7.15
C GLU A 115 12.41 1.07 -5.94
N GLY A 116 12.19 0.11 -5.04
CA GLY A 116 12.94 -0.06 -3.81
C GLY A 116 12.23 0.50 -2.59
N ARG A 117 12.89 0.35 -1.44
CA ARG A 117 12.37 0.68 -0.09
C ARG A 117 13.41 1.30 0.84
N LYS A 118 14.53 1.74 0.28
CA LYS A 118 15.61 2.39 1.04
C LYS A 118 15.33 3.88 1.14
N GLU A 119 16.00 4.54 2.07
CA GLU A 119 15.87 5.98 2.32
C GLU A 119 16.05 6.82 1.04
N LYS A 120 17.06 6.48 0.22
CA LYS A 120 17.30 7.13 -1.08
C LYS A 120 16.11 7.04 -2.04
N ASN A 121 15.34 5.96 -1.98
CA ASN A 121 14.18 5.76 -2.84
C ASN A 121 13.06 6.71 -2.41
N VAL A 122 12.79 6.80 -1.11
CA VAL A 122 11.80 7.74 -0.56
C VAL A 122 12.16 9.18 -0.92
N LYS A 123 13.43 9.58 -0.76
CA LYS A 123 13.92 10.91 -1.18
C LYS A 123 13.69 11.15 -2.69
N ALA A 124 14.06 10.20 -3.53
CA ALA A 124 13.84 10.27 -4.98
C ALA A 124 12.35 10.35 -5.35
N LEU A 125 11.48 9.66 -4.60
CA LEU A 125 10.03 9.69 -4.79
C LEU A 125 9.47 11.09 -4.58
N PHE A 126 9.79 11.74 -3.46
CA PHE A 126 9.34 13.12 -3.22
C PHE A 126 9.93 14.10 -4.23
N PHE A 127 11.22 13.95 -4.58
CA PHE A 127 11.84 14.78 -5.60
C PHE A 127 11.16 14.62 -6.97
N SER A 128 10.72 13.42 -7.35
CA SER A 128 10.00 13.21 -8.61
C SER A 128 8.61 13.86 -8.68
N VAL A 129 8.04 14.25 -7.54
CA VAL A 129 6.67 14.78 -7.46
C VAL A 129 6.64 16.30 -7.66
N ASN A 130 7.65 17.03 -7.18
CA ASN A 130 7.71 18.49 -7.28
C ASN A 130 9.12 19.08 -7.35
N SER A 131 10.14 18.25 -7.63
CA SER A 131 11.54 18.69 -7.74
C SER A 131 12.11 19.27 -6.44
N GLN A 132 11.50 19.02 -5.27
CA GLN A 132 11.95 19.52 -3.97
C GLN A 132 12.46 18.39 -3.06
N GLU A 133 13.58 18.66 -2.37
CA GLU A 133 14.13 17.76 -1.36
C GLU A 133 13.36 17.82 -0.03
N LYS A 134 12.75 18.97 0.27
CA LYS A 134 11.96 19.21 1.48
C LYS A 134 10.50 19.35 1.13
N GLN A 135 9.63 18.95 2.05
CA GLN A 135 8.18 19.00 1.87
C GLN A 135 7.54 19.69 3.09
N PRO A 136 7.61 21.03 3.17
CA PRO A 136 7.14 21.79 4.33
C PRO A 136 5.61 21.73 4.51
N SER A 137 4.86 21.44 3.45
CA SER A 137 3.39 21.31 3.49
C SER A 137 2.90 20.05 4.20
N LEU A 138 3.74 19.01 4.29
CA LEU A 138 3.36 17.75 4.93
C LEU A 138 3.08 17.98 6.42
N LYS A 139 1.86 17.61 6.83
CA LYS A 139 1.38 17.68 8.21
C LYS A 139 1.37 16.31 8.85
N ARG A 140 0.90 15.27 8.14
CA ARG A 140 0.86 13.89 8.66
C ARG A 140 1.36 12.90 7.63
N VAL A 141 2.16 11.95 8.09
CA VAL A 141 2.68 10.85 7.27
C VAL A 141 2.34 9.52 7.94
N ASN A 142 1.41 8.78 7.33
CA ASN A 142 1.10 7.42 7.73
C ASN A 142 2.13 6.44 7.13
N MET A 143 2.75 5.60 7.96
CA MET A 143 3.74 4.60 7.50
C MET A 143 3.93 3.46 8.51
N ASP A 144 4.46 2.32 8.07
CA ASP A 144 4.97 1.29 9.00
C ASP A 144 6.22 1.79 9.76
N MET A 145 6.64 1.08 10.80
CA MET A 145 7.82 1.35 11.63
C MET A 145 9.16 1.10 10.92
N TRP A 146 9.17 1.07 9.59
CA TRP A 146 10.36 0.80 8.79
C TRP A 146 11.37 1.95 8.89
N LYS A 147 12.52 1.70 9.53
CA LYS A 147 13.52 2.74 9.86
C LYS A 147 13.95 3.62 8.67
N PRO A 148 14.25 3.07 7.48
CA PRO A 148 14.54 3.89 6.30
C PRO A 148 13.46 4.91 5.91
N TYR A 149 12.17 4.63 6.15
CA TYR A 149 11.10 5.59 5.82
C TYR A 149 11.05 6.72 6.84
N MET A 150 11.12 6.38 8.13
CA MET A 150 11.16 7.39 9.19
C MET A 150 12.37 8.31 9.05
N ASN A 151 13.55 7.78 8.75
CA ASN A 151 14.74 8.60 8.52
C ASN A 151 14.53 9.54 7.33
N ALA A 152 14.02 9.03 6.21
CA ALA A 152 13.73 9.86 5.04
C ALA A 152 12.74 10.97 5.39
N ILE A 153 11.66 10.68 6.12
CA ILE A 153 10.66 11.68 6.47
C ILE A 153 11.17 12.69 7.49
N LYS A 154 11.98 12.29 8.48
CA LYS A 154 12.65 13.24 9.38
C LYS A 154 13.54 14.22 8.61
N ASP A 155 14.16 13.78 7.54
CA ASP A 155 14.94 14.67 6.68
C ASP A 155 14.02 15.54 5.80
N ILE A 156 13.05 14.95 5.11
CA ILE A 156 12.22 15.62 4.09
C ILE A 156 11.22 16.60 4.72
N ALA A 157 10.58 16.20 5.82
CA ALA A 157 9.52 16.93 6.50
C ALA A 157 9.62 16.74 8.02
N PRO A 158 10.65 17.33 8.67
CA PRO A 158 10.87 17.19 10.11
C PRO A 158 9.69 17.67 10.97
N GLN A 159 8.87 18.58 10.45
CA GLN A 159 7.67 19.10 11.10
C GLN A 159 6.47 18.14 11.04
N ALA A 160 6.49 17.15 10.13
CA ALA A 160 5.36 16.28 9.90
C ALA A 160 5.18 15.27 11.04
N MET A 161 3.95 15.07 11.46
CA MET A 161 3.58 14.04 12.42
C MET A 161 3.68 12.66 11.76
N ILE A 162 4.62 11.83 12.23
CA ILE A 162 4.69 10.43 11.83
C ILE A 162 3.61 9.66 12.59
N VAL A 163 2.80 8.91 11.84
CA VAL A 163 1.68 8.11 12.36
C VAL A 163 1.89 6.66 11.94
N HIS A 164 1.96 5.73 12.89
CA HIS A 164 2.12 4.32 12.54
C HIS A 164 0.80 3.65 12.17
N ASP A 165 0.82 2.82 11.13
CA ASP A 165 -0.37 2.06 10.74
C ASP A 165 -0.72 1.01 11.81
N LYS A 166 -1.94 1.12 12.35
CA LYS A 166 -2.49 0.21 13.36
C LYS A 166 -2.49 -1.25 12.91
N PHE A 167 -2.67 -1.52 11.61
CA PHE A 167 -2.67 -2.89 11.10
C PHE A 167 -1.32 -3.56 11.37
N HIS A 168 -0.22 -2.86 11.13
CA HIS A 168 1.13 -3.36 11.39
C HIS A 168 1.38 -3.56 12.89
N LEU A 169 0.83 -2.70 13.75
CA LEU A 169 0.90 -2.85 15.21
C LEU A 169 0.16 -4.12 15.68
N PHE A 170 -1.09 -4.30 15.26
CA PHE A 170 -1.89 -5.48 15.62
C PHE A 170 -1.33 -6.77 15.01
N LYS A 171 -0.74 -6.69 13.80
CA LYS A 171 -0.06 -7.81 13.16
C LYS A 171 1.12 -8.29 13.99
N LYS A 172 1.98 -7.39 14.48
CA LYS A 172 3.13 -7.75 15.34
C LYS A 172 2.69 -8.45 16.63
N LEU A 173 1.65 -7.96 17.29
CA LEU A 173 1.09 -8.62 18.47
C LEU A 173 0.49 -9.99 18.12
N SER A 174 -0.19 -10.11 16.99
CA SER A 174 -0.73 -11.39 16.51
C SER A 174 0.37 -12.41 16.18
N GLU A 175 1.48 -11.96 15.59
CA GLU A 175 2.67 -12.79 15.38
C GLU A 175 3.30 -13.24 16.71
N ALA A 176 3.29 -12.38 17.74
CA ALA A 176 3.73 -12.77 19.08
C ALA A 176 2.83 -13.83 19.73
N ILE A 177 1.51 -13.76 19.51
CA ILE A 177 0.58 -14.82 19.94
C ILE A 177 0.93 -16.15 19.25
N ASP A 178 1.07 -16.18 17.92
CA ASP A 178 1.40 -17.43 17.22
C ASP A 178 2.79 -17.96 17.60
N LYS A 179 3.78 -17.08 17.82
CA LYS A 179 5.11 -17.48 18.33
C LYS A 179 4.99 -18.14 19.71
N THR A 180 4.20 -17.56 20.62
CA THR A 180 3.98 -18.10 21.97
C THR A 180 3.28 -19.46 21.89
N ARG A 181 2.20 -19.55 21.12
CA ARG A 181 1.46 -20.80 20.86
C ARG A 181 2.36 -21.90 20.31
N ARG A 182 3.23 -21.60 19.34
CA ARG A 182 4.16 -22.59 18.76
C ARG A 182 5.18 -23.13 19.75
N LYS A 183 5.51 -22.36 20.80
CA LYS A 183 6.37 -22.85 21.89
C LYS A 183 5.56 -23.74 22.83
N GLU A 184 4.43 -23.24 23.30
CA GLU A 184 3.58 -23.87 24.33
C GLU A 184 2.88 -25.15 23.82
N VAL A 185 2.57 -25.26 22.52
CA VAL A 185 1.96 -26.48 21.94
C VAL A 185 2.82 -27.74 22.07
N LYS A 186 4.12 -27.60 22.36
CA LYS A 186 5.01 -28.74 22.61
C LYS A 186 4.74 -29.39 23.97
N GLU A 187 4.14 -28.64 24.88
CA GLU A 187 3.86 -29.03 26.27
C GLU A 187 2.35 -29.22 26.49
N THR A 188 1.51 -28.64 25.63
CA THR A 188 0.04 -28.67 25.77
C THR A 188 -0.64 -29.07 24.46
N GLU A 189 -1.25 -30.26 24.45
CA GLU A 189 -2.01 -30.79 23.31
C GLU A 189 -3.22 -29.93 22.94
N LEU A 190 -3.84 -29.23 23.91
CA LEU A 190 -4.98 -28.33 23.70
C LEU A 190 -4.72 -27.28 22.62
N LEU A 191 -3.48 -26.84 22.44
CA LEU A 191 -3.11 -25.80 21.47
C LEU A 191 -2.93 -26.32 20.02
N LYS A 192 -3.02 -27.64 19.80
CA LYS A 192 -2.95 -28.22 18.45
C LYS A 192 -4.19 -27.84 17.65
N GLY A 193 -3.99 -27.37 16.43
CA GLY A 193 -5.08 -26.88 15.57
C GLY A 193 -5.67 -25.52 15.97
N GLN A 194 -5.33 -24.96 17.13
CA GLN A 194 -5.97 -23.76 17.69
C GLN A 194 -5.42 -22.42 17.18
N LYS A 195 -4.63 -22.43 16.10
CA LYS A 195 -4.04 -21.19 15.55
C LYS A 195 -5.09 -20.13 15.26
N TYR A 196 -6.20 -20.51 14.62
CA TYR A 196 -7.24 -19.55 14.26
C TYR A 196 -8.07 -19.09 15.46
N THR A 197 -8.26 -19.95 16.45
CA THR A 197 -8.96 -19.63 17.71
C THR A 197 -8.32 -18.45 18.44
N VAL A 198 -6.98 -18.43 18.49
CA VAL A 198 -6.21 -17.38 19.17
C VAL A 198 -5.84 -16.20 18.28
N LEU A 199 -6.10 -16.25 16.97
CA LEU A 199 -5.78 -15.14 16.06
C LEU A 199 -7.02 -14.33 15.66
N LYS A 200 -8.20 -14.96 15.63
CA LYS A 200 -9.47 -14.27 15.37
C LYS A 200 -9.79 -13.27 16.49
N ASN A 201 -10.67 -12.33 16.17
CA ASN A 201 -11.38 -11.59 17.19
C ASN A 201 -12.45 -12.49 17.83
N GLU A 202 -12.83 -12.16 19.05
CA GLU A 202 -13.78 -12.94 19.86
C GLU A 202 -15.13 -13.11 19.14
N GLU A 203 -15.65 -12.04 18.54
CA GLU A 203 -16.94 -12.03 17.84
C GLU A 203 -16.99 -12.92 16.58
N ASN A 204 -15.83 -13.38 16.10
CA ASN A 204 -15.70 -14.23 14.90
C ASN A 204 -15.37 -15.70 15.21
N ARG A 205 -15.37 -16.08 16.49
CA ARG A 205 -15.16 -17.46 16.93
C ARG A 205 -16.44 -18.28 16.76
N THR A 206 -16.29 -19.54 16.39
CA THR A 206 -17.38 -20.52 16.53
C THR A 206 -17.55 -20.89 18.00
N GLU A 207 -18.69 -21.48 18.39
CA GLU A 207 -18.92 -21.95 19.76
C GLU A 207 -17.86 -22.96 20.22
N GLU A 208 -17.38 -23.82 19.32
CA GLU A 208 -16.29 -24.76 19.60
C GLU A 208 -14.96 -24.02 19.85
N GLN A 209 -14.64 -23.03 19.03
CA GLN A 209 -13.44 -22.19 19.21
C GLN A 209 -13.51 -21.42 20.53
N GLN A 210 -14.70 -20.92 20.90
CA GLN A 210 -14.91 -20.20 22.14
C GLN A 210 -14.69 -21.11 23.36
N ARG A 211 -15.29 -22.31 23.38
CA ARG A 211 -15.06 -23.30 24.45
C ARG A 211 -13.58 -23.69 24.59
N ALA A 212 -12.91 -23.92 23.46
CA ALA A 212 -11.48 -24.21 23.46
C ALA A 212 -10.67 -23.05 24.05
N PHE A 213 -11.02 -21.80 23.72
CA PHE A 213 -10.34 -20.62 24.25
C PHE A 213 -10.58 -20.43 25.76
N GLU A 214 -11.80 -20.65 26.23
CA GLU A 214 -12.14 -20.63 27.66
C GLU A 214 -11.35 -21.67 28.44
N GLN A 215 -11.14 -22.86 27.88
CA GLN A 215 -10.27 -23.86 28.46
C GLN A 215 -8.81 -23.36 28.56
N MET A 216 -8.27 -22.73 27.50
CA MET A 216 -6.91 -22.14 27.54
C MET A 216 -6.78 -21.06 28.62
N LEU A 217 -7.84 -20.27 28.85
CA LEU A 217 -7.88 -19.29 29.93
C LEU A 217 -7.86 -19.97 31.31
N SER A 218 -8.67 -21.01 31.49
CA SER A 218 -8.76 -21.77 32.74
C SER A 218 -7.45 -22.48 33.10
N GLU A 219 -6.71 -22.96 32.09
CA GLU A 219 -5.39 -23.56 32.24
C GLU A 219 -4.27 -22.52 32.34
N ASN A 220 -4.60 -21.22 32.35
CA ASN A 220 -3.66 -20.11 32.53
C ASN A 220 -2.54 -20.05 31.48
N LEU A 221 -2.83 -20.52 30.25
CA LEU A 221 -1.85 -20.62 29.18
C LEU A 221 -1.31 -19.24 28.77
N LEU A 222 0.00 -19.18 28.51
CA LEU A 222 0.68 -17.98 28.03
C LEU A 222 0.11 -17.50 26.69
N THR A 223 -0.34 -18.43 25.84
CA THR A 223 -1.01 -18.09 24.58
C THR A 223 -2.29 -17.27 24.80
N ALA A 224 -3.11 -17.65 25.79
CA ALA A 224 -4.34 -16.93 26.11
C ALA A 224 -4.04 -15.54 26.71
N LYS A 225 -3.01 -15.44 27.56
CA LYS A 225 -2.50 -14.16 28.07
C LYS A 225 -1.97 -13.25 26.96
N ALA A 226 -1.20 -13.78 26.02
CA ALA A 226 -0.72 -13.02 24.86
C ALA A 226 -1.87 -12.45 24.02
N TRP A 227 -2.97 -13.21 23.89
CA TRP A 227 -4.18 -12.73 23.24
C TRP A 227 -4.82 -11.58 24.02
N GLN A 228 -5.00 -11.72 25.35
CA GLN A 228 -5.54 -10.64 26.18
C GLN A 228 -4.72 -9.37 26.07
N ILE A 229 -3.38 -9.47 26.05
CA ILE A 229 -2.50 -8.31 25.86
C ILE A 229 -2.79 -7.59 24.54
N ARG A 230 -3.03 -8.33 23.45
CA ARG A 230 -3.40 -7.73 22.15
C ARG A 230 -4.76 -7.05 22.22
N GLU A 231 -5.76 -7.65 22.84
CA GLU A 231 -7.09 -7.05 22.96
C GLU A 231 -7.08 -5.80 23.86
N ASN A 232 -6.35 -5.85 24.98
CA ASN A 232 -6.12 -4.69 25.84
C ASN A 232 -5.40 -3.55 25.09
N PHE A 233 -4.49 -3.88 24.17
CA PHE A 233 -3.87 -2.88 23.29
C PHE A 233 -4.87 -2.28 22.30
N LYS A 234 -5.76 -3.10 21.71
CA LYS A 234 -6.83 -2.59 20.83
C LYS A 234 -7.75 -1.62 21.58
N TYR A 235 -8.05 -1.88 22.85
CA TYR A 235 -8.86 -1.00 23.67
C TYR A 235 -8.27 0.42 23.77
N LEU A 236 -6.94 0.57 23.72
CA LEU A 236 -6.29 1.89 23.72
C LEU A 236 -6.77 2.78 22.55
N PHE A 237 -7.09 2.19 21.39
CA PHE A 237 -7.63 2.92 20.24
C PHE A 237 -9.08 3.40 20.42
N SER A 238 -9.76 2.93 21.46
CA SER A 238 -11.12 3.38 21.83
C SER A 238 -11.09 4.51 22.86
N LEU A 239 -9.92 4.83 23.43
CA LEU A 239 -9.76 5.90 24.40
C LEU A 239 -9.75 7.27 23.73
N LYS A 240 -10.28 8.27 24.43
CA LYS A 240 -10.26 9.67 24.00
C LYS A 240 -9.09 10.45 24.59
N ASP A 241 -8.79 10.21 25.86
CA ASP A 241 -7.79 10.94 26.65
C ASP A 241 -6.88 10.00 27.43
N GLY A 242 -5.80 10.54 28.01
CA GLY A 242 -4.90 9.79 28.90
C GLY A 242 -4.13 8.66 28.21
N ILE A 243 -3.94 8.75 26.88
CA ILE A 243 -3.37 7.67 26.06
C ILE A 243 -1.98 7.26 26.53
N ALA A 244 -1.09 8.21 26.85
CA ALA A 244 0.26 7.91 27.32
C ALA A 244 0.25 7.12 28.64
N ILE A 245 -0.61 7.49 29.59
CA ILE A 245 -0.75 6.82 30.88
C ILE A 245 -1.30 5.41 30.68
N ASN A 246 -2.36 5.26 29.88
CA ASN A 246 -2.97 3.95 29.59
C ASN A 246 -2.03 3.03 28.81
N TYR A 247 -1.21 3.58 27.90
CA TYR A 247 -0.16 2.82 27.22
C TYR A 247 0.88 2.29 28.22
N GLU A 248 1.34 3.12 29.16
CA GLU A 248 2.29 2.68 30.20
C GLU A 248 1.70 1.61 31.12
N LEU A 249 0.43 1.74 31.52
CA LEU A 249 -0.29 0.72 32.29
C LEU A 249 -0.39 -0.60 31.52
N TRP A 250 -0.80 -0.53 30.25
CA TRP A 250 -0.85 -1.69 29.36
C TRP A 250 0.52 -2.35 29.22
N LYS A 251 1.57 -1.56 28.99
CA LYS A 251 2.94 -2.04 28.86
C LYS A 251 3.40 -2.79 30.11
N ASN A 252 3.21 -2.19 31.29
CA ASN A 252 3.62 -2.79 32.55
C ASN A 252 2.88 -4.11 32.83
N ASN A 253 1.57 -4.15 32.56
CA ASN A 253 0.76 -5.37 32.65
C ASN A 253 1.23 -6.47 31.67
N ALA A 254 1.60 -6.08 30.45
CA ALA A 254 2.07 -7.02 29.44
C ALA A 254 3.45 -7.59 29.79
N ILE A 255 4.38 -6.75 30.26
CA ILE A 255 5.73 -7.18 30.69
C ILE A 255 5.63 -8.14 31.88
N SER A 256 4.73 -7.90 32.83
CA SER A 256 4.58 -8.77 34.01
C SER A 256 4.17 -10.20 33.67
N GLN A 257 3.58 -10.44 32.48
CA GLN A 257 3.26 -11.80 32.02
C GLN A 257 4.49 -12.60 31.58
N SER A 258 5.67 -11.97 31.47
CA SER A 258 6.94 -12.63 31.14
C SER A 258 6.94 -13.41 29.81
N ILE A 259 6.11 -12.99 28.85
CA ILE A 259 5.99 -13.66 27.54
C ILE A 259 7.06 -13.09 26.60
N THR A 260 8.12 -13.86 26.33
CA THR A 260 9.29 -13.40 25.55
C THR A 260 8.91 -12.75 24.22
N ALA A 261 8.00 -13.39 23.45
CA ALA A 261 7.60 -12.88 22.14
C ALA A 261 6.84 -11.55 22.22
N VAL A 262 6.08 -11.32 23.30
CA VAL A 262 5.39 -10.07 23.54
C VAL A 262 6.39 -8.99 23.98
N ASN A 263 7.34 -9.32 24.86
CA ASN A 263 8.36 -8.38 25.31
C ASN A 263 9.23 -7.85 24.16
N GLU A 264 9.52 -8.68 23.14
CA GLU A 264 10.17 -8.23 21.90
C GLU A 264 9.34 -7.18 21.14
N VAL A 265 8.01 -7.37 21.08
CA VAL A 265 7.09 -6.41 20.44
C VAL A 265 7.04 -5.11 21.24
N ILE A 266 6.94 -5.19 22.56
CA ILE A 266 6.93 -4.02 23.44
C ILE A 266 8.22 -3.20 23.28
N LYS A 267 9.38 -3.85 23.28
CA LYS A 267 10.66 -3.17 23.01
C LYS A 267 10.66 -2.46 21.66
N THR A 268 10.03 -3.06 20.65
CA THR A 268 9.85 -2.40 19.36
C THR A 268 8.93 -1.19 19.51
N PHE A 269 7.77 -1.34 20.14
CA PHE A 269 6.82 -0.25 20.30
C PHE A 269 7.41 0.94 21.07
N ASP A 270 8.20 0.71 22.11
CA ASP A 270 8.87 1.77 22.87
C ASP A 270 9.84 2.59 22.01
N ASN A 271 10.56 1.95 21.09
CA ASN A 271 11.43 2.65 20.13
C ASN A 271 10.64 3.54 19.14
N HIS A 272 9.34 3.31 19.01
CA HIS A 272 8.43 3.99 18.09
C HIS A 272 7.24 4.64 18.81
N LEU A 273 7.36 4.88 20.12
CA LEU A 273 6.24 5.25 21.00
C LEU A 273 5.47 6.46 20.49
N GLN A 274 6.18 7.51 20.08
CA GLN A 274 5.56 8.73 19.61
C GLN A 274 4.65 8.48 18.40
N GLY A 275 5.08 7.68 17.43
CA GLY A 275 4.29 7.35 16.25
C GLY A 275 3.07 6.48 16.56
N ILE A 276 3.17 5.65 17.60
CA ILE A 276 2.05 4.83 18.11
C ILE A 276 1.03 5.70 18.85
N ILE A 277 1.49 6.60 19.73
CA ILE A 277 0.61 7.57 20.41
C ILE A 277 -0.12 8.42 19.37
N ASN A 278 0.61 8.94 18.36
CA ASN A 278 0.01 9.70 17.27
C ASN A 278 -1.07 8.87 16.54
N ALA A 279 -0.86 7.57 16.32
CA ALA A 279 -1.84 6.68 15.69
C ALA A 279 -3.11 6.49 16.52
N ILE A 280 -2.97 6.41 17.84
CA ILE A 280 -4.10 6.29 18.78
C ILE A 280 -4.87 7.63 18.82
N VAL A 281 -4.17 8.76 19.00
CA VAL A 281 -4.77 10.10 19.10
C VAL A 281 -5.52 10.49 17.83
N THR A 282 -4.90 10.30 16.68
CA THR A 282 -5.49 10.73 15.40
C THR A 282 -6.62 9.81 14.93
N GLN A 283 -6.79 8.65 15.56
CA GLN A 283 -7.73 7.60 15.17
C GLN A 283 -7.72 7.34 13.67
N THR A 284 -6.57 7.51 13.00
CA THR A 284 -6.49 7.43 11.54
C THR A 284 -7.14 6.15 11.08
N SER A 285 -8.26 6.29 10.37
CA SER A 285 -9.07 5.15 9.98
C SER A 285 -8.29 4.38 8.93
N SER A 286 -7.62 3.31 9.34
CA SER A 286 -6.97 2.39 8.41
C SER A 286 -7.91 1.90 7.32
N GLY A 287 -9.24 1.95 7.48
CA GLY A 287 -10.19 1.59 6.44
C GLY A 287 -10.07 2.40 5.12
N LYS A 288 -9.56 3.65 5.15
CA LYS A 288 -9.26 4.39 3.90
C LYS A 288 -7.97 3.87 3.25
N HIS A 289 -6.91 3.68 4.03
CA HIS A 289 -5.60 3.18 3.59
C HIS A 289 -5.61 1.70 3.17
N GLU A 290 -6.27 0.83 3.94
CA GLU A 290 -6.49 -0.60 3.69
C GLU A 290 -7.19 -0.83 2.35
N ASN A 291 -8.12 0.05 1.98
CA ASN A 291 -8.82 -0.03 0.71
C ASN A 291 -7.84 0.16 -0.47
N MET A 292 -6.90 1.11 -0.37
CA MET A 292 -5.93 1.34 -1.45
C MET A 292 -4.93 0.18 -1.59
N ASN A 293 -4.37 -0.31 -0.48
CA ASN A 293 -3.41 -1.42 -0.55
C ASN A 293 -4.07 -2.71 -1.08
N GLY A 294 -5.31 -3.00 -0.65
CA GLY A 294 -6.11 -4.10 -1.19
C GLY A 294 -6.42 -3.93 -2.68
N LYS A 295 -6.76 -2.72 -3.12
CA LYS A 295 -6.97 -2.38 -4.55
C LYS A 295 -5.71 -2.61 -5.38
N ILE A 296 -4.56 -2.17 -4.91
CA ILE A 296 -3.26 -2.39 -5.57
C ILE A 296 -2.93 -3.88 -5.63
N GLN A 297 -3.16 -4.62 -4.54
CA GLN A 297 -2.99 -6.07 -4.52
C GLN A 297 -3.88 -6.76 -5.56
N SER A 298 -5.12 -6.31 -5.75
CA SER A 298 -6.01 -6.84 -6.78
C SER A 298 -5.43 -6.69 -8.19
N VAL A 299 -4.79 -5.55 -8.49
CA VAL A 299 -4.12 -5.32 -9.78
C VAL A 299 -2.93 -6.27 -9.96
N ILE A 300 -2.10 -6.46 -8.93
CA ILE A 300 -0.99 -7.42 -8.94
C ILE A 300 -1.50 -8.85 -9.18
N SER A 301 -2.56 -9.25 -8.47
CA SER A 301 -3.16 -10.58 -8.61
C SER A 301 -3.73 -10.82 -10.01
N LYS A 302 -4.40 -9.83 -10.60
CA LYS A 302 -4.91 -9.91 -11.99
C LYS A 302 -3.80 -10.00 -13.02
N ALA A 303 -2.67 -9.33 -12.79
CA ALA A 303 -1.49 -9.41 -13.64
C ALA A 303 -0.67 -10.70 -13.43
N ARG A 304 -0.99 -11.51 -12.40
CA ARG A 304 -0.17 -12.64 -11.92
C ARG A 304 1.26 -12.22 -11.55
N GLY A 305 1.39 -11.03 -10.98
CA GLY A 305 2.68 -10.40 -10.67
C GLY A 305 3.24 -9.58 -11.84
N PHE A 306 4.06 -8.58 -11.53
CA PHE A 306 4.74 -7.76 -12.53
C PHE A 306 6.23 -8.11 -12.55
N LEU A 307 6.80 -8.37 -13.73
CA LEU A 307 8.26 -8.61 -13.85
C LEU A 307 9.07 -7.31 -13.89
N ASN A 308 8.43 -6.21 -14.26
CA ASN A 308 9.02 -4.90 -14.51
C ASN A 308 8.29 -3.83 -13.68
N PHE A 309 9.06 -3.00 -12.98
CA PHE A 309 8.55 -1.95 -12.10
C PHE A 309 7.71 -0.91 -12.85
N GLU A 310 8.18 -0.40 -13.99
CA GLU A 310 7.43 0.62 -14.76
C GLU A 310 6.04 0.11 -15.17
N ARG A 311 5.91 -1.17 -15.52
CA ARG A 311 4.59 -1.74 -15.81
C ARG A 311 3.68 -1.75 -14.60
N PHE A 312 4.23 -2.05 -13.42
CA PHE A 312 3.48 -2.00 -12.17
C PHE A 312 3.07 -0.56 -11.82
N ARG A 313 4.00 0.39 -11.93
CA ARG A 313 3.79 1.82 -11.72
C ARG A 313 2.70 2.37 -12.64
N ILE A 314 2.80 2.12 -13.94
CA ILE A 314 1.82 2.57 -14.93
C ILE A 314 0.43 1.99 -14.66
N ASN A 315 0.31 0.69 -14.38
CA ASN A 315 -1.01 0.11 -14.05
C ASN A 315 -1.60 0.73 -12.78
N THR A 316 -0.78 0.93 -11.76
CA THR A 316 -1.22 1.49 -10.47
C THR A 316 -1.69 2.94 -10.64
N LEU A 317 -0.90 3.78 -11.32
CA LEU A 317 -1.26 5.16 -11.61
C LEU A 317 -2.48 5.25 -12.54
N PHE A 318 -2.60 4.33 -13.51
CA PHE A 318 -3.76 4.28 -14.40
C PHE A 318 -5.07 4.09 -13.63
N TYR A 319 -5.12 3.14 -12.69
CA TYR A 319 -6.35 2.83 -11.97
C TYR A 319 -6.58 3.67 -10.72
N PHE A 320 -5.52 4.14 -10.08
CA PHE A 320 -5.58 4.72 -8.74
C PHE A 320 -4.89 6.07 -8.61
N GLY A 321 -4.30 6.60 -9.68
CA GLY A 321 -3.57 7.87 -9.66
C GLY A 321 -4.43 9.13 -9.75
N ASN A 322 -5.77 8.98 -9.84
CA ASN A 322 -6.72 10.07 -10.07
C ASN A 322 -6.31 10.98 -11.26
N LEU A 323 -5.72 10.35 -12.28
CA LEU A 323 -5.25 11.02 -13.48
C LEU A 323 -6.40 11.28 -14.44
N LYS A 324 -6.39 12.46 -15.07
CA LYS A 324 -7.37 12.81 -16.10
C LYS A 324 -6.88 12.30 -17.44
N PHE A 325 -7.44 11.19 -17.89
CA PHE A 325 -7.22 10.72 -19.25
C PHE A 325 -8.15 11.50 -20.18
N SER A 326 -7.65 12.58 -20.77
CA SER A 326 -8.41 13.38 -21.72
C SER A 326 -9.04 12.47 -22.78
N SER A 327 -10.36 12.44 -22.88
CA SER A 327 -10.99 12.21 -24.19
C SER A 327 -10.54 13.40 -25.00
N GLN A 328 -9.67 13.19 -25.99
CA GLN A 328 -9.33 14.29 -26.89
C GLN A 328 -10.63 14.90 -27.38
N LYS A 329 -10.83 16.19 -27.12
CA LYS A 329 -11.85 16.96 -27.82
C LYS A 329 -11.50 16.81 -29.30
N ILE A 330 -12.37 16.10 -30.02
CA ILE A 330 -12.30 15.95 -31.47
C ILE A 330 -12.42 17.32 -32.10
#